data_AF-A0A182SFB6-F1
#
_entry.id   AF-A0A182SFB6-F1
#
_cell.length_a   1.000
_cell.length_b   1.000
_cell.length_c   1.000
_cell.angle_alpha   90.00
_cell.angle_beta   90.00
_cell.angle_gamma   90.00
#
_symmetry.space_group_name_H-M   'P 1'
#
loop_
_entity.id
_entity.type
_entity.pdbx_description
1 polymer ?
#
loop_
_entity_poly.entity_id
_entity_poly.type
_entity_poly.pdbx_seq_one_letter_code
_entity_poly.pdbx_strand_id
1 'polypeptide(L)'
;MEAGDLSADDVQFFQDLDLLVLGTPPEDYKQYTQQLRNECPREDVSSYDKMRLKLLQTLCRIPSIYMTKEFSESFESTARSNIEQEIKDLQSK
;
A
#
# COMPACT_ATOMS: atom_id res chain seq x y z
N MET A 1 -13.54 21.11 -27.28
CA MET A 1 -12.96 20.83 -25.96
C MET A 1 -12.71 19.34 -25.95
N GLU A 2 -11.55 18.90 -26.42
CA GLU A 2 -11.19 17.49 -26.30
C GLU A 2 -10.90 17.26 -24.83
N ALA A 3 -11.64 16.35 -24.20
CA ALA A 3 -11.24 15.82 -22.91
C ALA A 3 -9.82 15.26 -23.11
N GLY A 4 -8.83 15.83 -22.41
CA GLY A 4 -7.46 15.37 -22.50
C GLY A 4 -7.41 13.91 -22.07
N ASP A 5 -7.19 13.03 -23.02
CA ASP A 5 -7.07 11.59 -22.75
C ASP A 5 -5.77 11.37 -21.99
N LEU A 6 -5.84 10.66 -20.85
CA LEU A 6 -4.65 10.34 -20.06
C LEU A 6 -3.80 9.34 -20.84
N SER A 7 -2.50 9.58 -20.90
CA SER A 7 -1.59 8.59 -21.50
C SER A 7 -1.52 7.34 -20.62
N ALA A 8 -1.10 6.21 -21.20
CA ALA A 8 -0.86 4.99 -20.45
C ALA A 8 0.18 5.19 -19.33
N ASP A 9 1.17 6.06 -19.58
CA ASP A 9 2.20 6.41 -18.61
C ASP A 9 1.61 7.21 -17.44
N ASP A 10 0.74 8.19 -17.71
CA ASP A 10 0.03 8.94 -16.66
C ASP A 10 -0.76 7.99 -15.75
N VAL A 11 -1.47 7.01 -16.34
CA VAL A 11 -2.23 6.01 -15.58
C VAL A 11 -1.33 5.17 -14.68
N GLN A 12 -0.13 4.79 -15.14
CA GLN A 12 0.83 4.05 -14.32
C GLN A 12 1.36 4.89 -13.16
N PHE A 13 1.68 6.17 -13.41
CA PHE A 13 2.09 7.08 -12.33
C PHE A 13 0.98 7.28 -11.29
N PHE A 14 -0.29 7.39 -11.71
CA PHE A 14 -1.40 7.46 -10.76
C PHE A 14 -1.53 6.21 -9.89
N GLN A 15 -1.38 5.02 -10.48
CA GLN A 15 -1.39 3.76 -9.73
C GLN A 15 -0.24 3.69 -8.70
N ASP A 16 0.94 4.16 -9.09
CA ASP A 16 2.10 4.20 -8.21
C ASP A 16 1.92 5.20 -7.06
N LEU A 17 1.32 6.35 -7.32
CA LEU A 17 1.00 7.35 -6.31
C LEU A 17 0.00 6.82 -5.28
N ASP A 18 -1.03 6.08 -5.71
CA ASP A 18 -2.00 5.45 -4.81
C ASP A 18 -1.32 4.47 -3.82
N LEU A 19 -0.22 3.85 -4.23
CA LEU A 19 0.53 2.86 -3.45
C LEU A 19 1.81 3.43 -2.80
N LEU A 20 2.14 4.70 -3.04
CA LEU A 20 3.39 5.31 -2.58
C LEU A 20 3.55 5.25 -1.05
N VAL A 21 2.44 5.34 -0.32
CA VAL A 21 2.44 5.27 1.15
C VAL A 21 3.12 4.01 1.68
N LEU A 22 3.04 2.89 0.95
CA LEU A 22 3.66 1.62 1.33
C LEU A 22 5.19 1.77 1.41
N GLY A 23 5.80 2.55 0.51
CA GLY A 23 7.24 2.75 0.40
C GLY A 23 7.81 3.90 1.23
N THR A 24 7.00 4.51 2.10
CA THR A 24 7.45 5.56 3.02
C THR A 24 8.38 5.01 4.11
N PRO A 25 9.19 5.85 4.78
CA PRO A 25 10.02 5.41 5.90
C PRO A 25 9.20 4.59 6.93
N PRO A 26 9.76 3.51 7.51
CA PRO A 26 9.00 2.59 8.35
C PRO A 26 8.24 3.25 9.52
N GLU A 27 8.80 4.30 10.11
CA GLU A 27 8.14 5.05 11.18
C GLU A 27 6.91 5.81 10.68
N ASP A 28 6.99 6.43 9.49
CA ASP A 28 5.88 7.14 8.87
C ASP A 28 4.78 6.14 8.45
N TYR A 29 5.17 5.00 7.88
CA TYR A 29 4.22 3.94 7.52
C TYR A 29 3.49 3.37 8.75
N LYS A 30 4.22 3.18 9.84
CA LYS A 30 3.64 2.73 11.11
C LYS A 30 2.65 3.74 11.69
N GLN A 31 2.97 5.04 11.63
CA GLN A 31 2.03 6.08 12.05
C GLN A 31 0.78 6.10 11.16
N TYR A 32 0.97 5.99 9.85
CA TYR A 32 -0.12 5.91 8.89
C TYR A 32 -1.06 4.73 9.17
N THR A 33 -0.53 3.52 9.35
CA THR A 33 -1.37 2.33 9.62
C THR A 33 -2.12 2.42 10.96
N GLN A 34 -1.54 3.06 11.97
CA GLN A 34 -2.22 3.34 13.24
C GLN A 34 -3.38 4.34 13.05
N GLN A 35 -3.16 5.42 12.30
CA GLN A 35 -4.20 6.40 12.00
C GLN A 35 -5.34 5.77 11.19
N LEU A 36 -5.01 5.04 10.11
CA LEU A 36 -5.97 4.32 9.29
C LEU A 36 -6.81 3.33 10.12
N ARG A 37 -6.17 2.65 11.08
CA ARG A 37 -6.89 1.76 11.99
C ARG A 37 -7.83 2.52 12.91
N ASN A 38 -7.44 3.68 13.42
CA ASN A 38 -8.27 4.50 14.32
C ASN A 38 -9.50 5.09 13.62
N GLU A 39 -9.46 5.27 12.30
CA GLU A 39 -10.61 5.70 11.49
C GLU A 39 -11.67 4.60 11.33
N CYS A 40 -11.28 3.33 11.48
CA CYS A 40 -12.19 2.19 11.33
C CYS A 40 -12.99 1.91 12.62
N PRO A 41 -14.33 1.77 12.54
CA PRO A 41 -15.18 1.44 13.69
C PRO A 41 -14.74 0.19 14.45
N ARG A 42 -15.06 0.13 15.75
CA ARG A 42 -14.66 -1.00 16.61
C ARG A 42 -15.46 -2.27 16.29
N GLU A 43 -16.67 -2.13 15.81
CA GLU A 43 -17.52 -3.22 15.34
C GLU A 43 -16.94 -3.92 14.10
N ASP A 44 -16.11 -3.24 13.32
CA ASP A 44 -15.55 -3.74 12.06
C ASP A 44 -14.12 -4.30 12.18
N VAL A 45 -13.54 -4.38 13.39
CA VAL A 45 -12.13 -4.79 13.61
C VAL A 45 -11.77 -6.06 12.82
N SER A 46 -12.56 -7.12 13.02
CA SER A 46 -12.27 -8.42 12.41
C SER A 46 -12.44 -8.38 10.89
N SER A 47 -13.35 -7.55 10.38
CA SER A 47 -13.57 -7.38 8.95
C SER A 47 -12.40 -6.60 8.31
N TYR A 48 -12.02 -5.48 8.93
CA TYR A 48 -10.89 -4.66 8.51
C TYR A 48 -9.58 -5.45 8.50
N ASP A 49 -9.21 -6.10 9.59
CA ASP A 49 -7.93 -6.82 9.69
C ASP A 49 -7.85 -7.95 8.65
N LYS A 50 -8.96 -8.67 8.40
CA LYS A 50 -9.03 -9.70 7.35
C LYS A 50 -8.88 -9.13 5.94
N MET A 51 -9.58 -8.04 5.63
CA MET A 51 -9.50 -7.39 4.32
C MET A 51 -8.11 -6.80 4.08
N ARG A 52 -7.55 -6.13 5.08
CA ARG A 52 -6.21 -5.55 5.04
C ARG A 52 -5.15 -6.62 4.85
N LEU A 53 -5.20 -7.70 5.63
CA LEU A 53 -4.29 -8.83 5.50
C LEU A 53 -4.36 -9.46 4.09
N LYS A 54 -5.56 -9.63 3.53
CA LYS A 54 -5.74 -10.16 2.17
C LYS A 54 -5.11 -9.24 1.10
N LEU A 55 -5.28 -7.92 1.24
CA LEU A 55 -4.68 -6.94 0.33
C LEU A 55 -3.15 -7.04 0.38
N LEU A 56 -2.58 -6.96 1.58
CA LEU A 56 -1.14 -6.99 1.81
C LEU A 56 -0.50 -8.30 1.31
N GLN A 57 -1.13 -9.44 1.58
CA GLN A 57 -0.67 -10.73 1.07
C GLN A 57 -0.75 -10.83 -0.46
N THR A 58 -1.72 -10.16 -1.09
CA THR A 58 -1.80 -10.07 -2.55
C THR A 58 -0.63 -9.24 -3.09
N LEU A 59 -0.35 -8.08 -2.50
CA LEU A 59 0.76 -7.21 -2.88
C LEU A 59 2.13 -7.88 -2.70
N CYS A 60 2.32 -8.70 -1.66
CA CYS A 60 3.57 -9.47 -1.50
C CYS A 60 3.80 -10.47 -2.65
N ARG A 61 2.73 -10.99 -3.27
CA ARG A 61 2.81 -12.05 -4.28
C ARG A 61 3.00 -11.55 -5.70
N ILE A 62 2.71 -10.28 -5.97
CA ILE A 62 2.91 -9.71 -7.30
C ILE A 62 4.40 -9.39 -7.54
N PRO A 63 4.88 -9.47 -8.79
CA PRO A 63 6.30 -9.28 -9.10
C PRO A 63 6.84 -7.88 -8.77
N SER A 64 5.99 -6.86 -8.91
CA SER A 64 6.31 -5.46 -8.60
C SER A 64 5.07 -4.79 -8.02
N ILE A 65 5.23 -4.03 -6.94
CA ILE A 65 4.16 -3.22 -6.36
C ILE A 65 3.97 -1.95 -7.19
N TYR A 66 5.08 -1.38 -7.66
CA TYR A 66 5.10 -0.19 -8.50
C TYR A 66 5.27 -0.55 -9.99
N MET A 67 4.55 0.14 -10.87
CA MET A 67 4.54 -0.05 -12.32
C MET A 67 5.69 0.69 -13.01
N THR A 68 6.01 1.90 -12.55
CA THR A 68 7.09 2.71 -13.12
C THR A 68 8.44 2.33 -12.53
N LYS A 69 9.48 2.48 -13.35
CA LYS A 69 10.85 2.12 -12.96
C LYS A 69 11.35 2.99 -11.81
N GLU A 70 11.06 4.28 -11.86
CA GLU A 70 11.46 5.29 -10.89
C GLU A 70 10.93 4.96 -9.50
N PHE A 71 9.66 4.55 -9.41
CA PHE A 71 9.05 4.16 -8.13
C PHE A 71 9.55 2.80 -7.67
N SER A 72 9.65 1.82 -8.56
CA SER A 72 10.16 0.49 -8.21
C SER A 72 11.58 0.57 -7.64
N GLU A 73 12.49 1.30 -8.28
CA GLU A 73 13.87 1.47 -7.80
C GLU A 73 13.95 2.22 -6.46
N SER A 74 13.04 3.16 -6.20
CA SER A 74 13.08 4.01 -5.02
C SER A 74 12.34 3.44 -3.80
N PHE A 75 11.25 2.70 -4.02
CA PHE A 75 10.27 2.42 -2.97
C PHE A 75 9.95 0.92 -2.78
N GLU A 76 10.20 0.07 -3.78
CA GLU A 76 9.78 -1.35 -3.74
C GLU A 76 10.33 -2.10 -2.52
N SER A 77 11.62 -1.94 -2.21
CA SER A 77 12.25 -2.63 -1.08
C SER A 77 11.64 -2.19 0.26
N THR A 78 11.40 -0.89 0.43
CA THR A 78 10.80 -0.35 1.65
C THR A 78 9.34 -0.80 1.76
N ALA A 79 8.58 -0.74 0.66
CA ALA A 79 7.21 -1.20 0.61
C ALA A 79 7.07 -2.66 1.01
N ARG A 80 7.92 -3.55 0.49
CA ARG A 80 7.92 -4.97 0.87
C ARG A 80 8.21 -5.18 2.35
N SER A 81 9.23 -4.52 2.90
CA SER A 81 9.55 -4.60 4.32
C SER A 81 8.40 -4.12 5.21
N ASN A 82 7.77 -3.00 4.84
CA ASN A 82 6.64 -2.41 5.55
C ASN A 82 5.41 -3.33 5.53
N ILE A 83 5.06 -3.87 4.36
CA ILE A 83 3.96 -4.82 4.18
C ILE A 83 4.20 -6.09 5.02
N GLU A 84 5.40 -6.66 4.96
CA GLU A 84 5.75 -7.86 5.72
C GLU A 84 5.64 -7.64 7.23
N GLN A 85 6.03 -6.47 7.71
CA GLN A 85 5.88 -6.13 9.12
C GLN A 85 4.41 -5.97 9.51
N GLU A 86 3.60 -5.24 8.73
CA GLU A 86 2.17 -5.08 9.01
C GLU A 86 1.43 -6.43 8.98
N ILE A 87 1.78 -7.34 8.07
CA ILE A 87 1.23 -8.71 8.05
C ILE A 87 1.50 -9.43 9.38
N LYS A 88 2.73 -9.37 9.90
CA LYS A 88 3.09 -10.00 11.19
C LYS A 88 2.31 -9.38 12.35
N ASP A 89 2.17 -8.06 12.34
CA ASP A 89 1.44 -7.33 13.37
C ASP A 89 -0.05 -7.67 13.36
N LEU A 90 -0.64 -7.90 12.18
CA LEU A 90 -2.05 -8.31 12.05
C LEU A 90 -2.28 -9.79 12.41
N GLN A 91 -1.31 -10.68 12.16
CA GLN A 91 -1.41 -12.10 12.48
C GLN A 91 -1.16 -12.43 13.95
N SER A 92 -0.52 -11.52 14.70
CA SER A 92 -0.21 -11.68 16.13
C SER A 92 -1.27 -11.11 17.08
N LYS A 93 -2.34 -10.53 16.53
CA LYS A 93 -3.52 -10.05 17.28
C LYS A 93 -4.53 -11.16 17.54
#